data_AF-I1J9M9-F1
#
_entry.id   AF-I1J9M9-F1
#
_cell.length_a   1.000
_cell.length_b   1.000
_cell.length_c   1.000
_cell.angle_alpha   90.00
_cell.angle_beta   90.00
_cell.angle_gamma   90.00
#
_symmetry.space_group_name_H-M   'P 1'
#
loop_
_entity.id
_entity.type
_entity.pdbx_description
1 polymer ?
#
loop_
_entity_poly.entity_id
_entity_poly.type
_entity_poly.pdbx_seq_one_letter_code
_entity_poly.pdbx_strand_id
1 'polypeptide(L)'
;MTVSSENGVSSGQSSLTGLAPLEAVLFDIDGTLCDSDPLHYYAFREMLLEIGFNGGVPISEEFFIDTVAGKHNDDIALVLFPGDLERGLKFVDDKEAMFRRLAAEQLKPLNGLDKVRKWIENHGLKRAAVTNAPRANAELMISILGLSDFFDAVIIGGECEHAKPHPDPYLKGLEALKASKDHTFVFEVCIFVMPS
;
A
#
# COMPACT_ATOMS: atom_id res chain seq x y z
N MET A 1 38.94 61.98 -1.55
CA MET A 1 38.12 61.46 -2.67
C MET A 1 38.75 60.14 -3.07
N THR A 2 38.19 59.02 -2.59
CA THR A 2 37.55 57.95 -3.40
C THR A 2 38.58 57.24 -4.30
N VAL A 3 38.89 55.93 -4.18
CA VAL A 3 38.12 54.66 -4.25
C VAL A 3 39.08 53.60 -3.64
N SER A 4 38.70 52.56 -2.88
CA SER A 4 38.05 51.32 -3.31
C SER A 4 37.72 50.49 -2.08
N SER A 5 36.47 50.06 -1.99
CA SER A 5 35.98 49.08 -1.01
C SER A 5 35.57 47.85 -1.80
N GLU A 6 36.37 46.79 -1.72
CA GLU A 6 36.00 45.45 -2.12
C GLU A 6 36.15 44.54 -0.91
N ASN A 7 35.03 43.96 -0.47
CA ASN A 7 34.90 42.59 0.01
C ASN A 7 33.48 42.42 0.56
N GLY A 8 32.51 42.41 -0.37
CA GLY A 8 31.19 41.87 -0.12
C GLY A 8 31.29 40.35 -0.16
N VAL A 9 31.51 39.73 1.00
CA VAL A 9 31.29 38.29 1.15
C VAL A 9 29.79 38.07 1.01
N SER A 10 29.39 37.59 -0.16
CA SER A 10 28.06 37.04 -0.42
C SER A 10 27.89 35.82 0.48
N SER A 11 27.27 36.04 1.65
CA SER A 11 26.69 34.95 2.42
C SER A 11 25.49 34.44 1.64
N GLY A 12 25.73 33.48 0.75
CA GLY A 12 24.68 32.66 0.15
C GLY A 12 23.88 32.04 1.29
N GLN A 13 22.69 32.59 1.54
CA GLN A 13 21.71 31.99 2.43
C GLN A 13 21.48 30.57 1.92
N SER A 14 21.83 29.58 2.76
CA SER A 14 21.48 28.20 2.49
C SER A 14 19.95 28.12 2.39
N SER A 15 19.45 27.85 1.20
CA SER A 15 18.04 27.58 0.88
C SER A 15 17.56 26.27 1.51
N LEU A 16 17.55 26.20 2.84
CA LEU A 16 17.06 25.06 3.62
C LEU A 16 15.94 25.47 4.59
N THR A 17 15.24 26.57 4.34
CA THR A 17 14.10 26.99 5.17
C THR A 17 12.82 26.96 4.36
N GLY A 18 12.08 25.86 4.52
CA GLY A 18 10.73 25.72 4.05
C GLY A 18 10.37 24.32 3.56
N LEU A 19 10.82 23.25 4.22
CA LEU A 19 10.07 22.00 4.09
C LEU A 19 8.65 22.31 4.60
N ALA A 20 7.68 22.21 3.72
CA ALA A 20 6.29 22.46 4.02
C ALA A 20 5.87 21.54 5.19
N PRO A 21 5.14 22.03 6.21
CA PRO A 21 4.78 21.22 7.36
C PRO A 21 4.00 19.98 6.92
N LEU A 22 4.37 18.80 7.43
CA LEU A 22 3.63 17.58 7.14
C LEU A 22 2.24 17.65 7.78
N GLU A 23 1.19 17.36 7.02
CA GLU A 23 -0.21 17.45 7.47
C GLU A 23 -0.92 16.09 7.44
N ALA A 24 -0.52 15.23 6.51
CA ALA A 24 -1.20 13.96 6.28
C ALA A 24 -0.24 12.82 5.92
N VAL A 25 -0.72 11.61 6.13
CA VAL A 25 0.00 10.38 5.78
C VAL A 25 -0.96 9.39 5.13
N LEU A 26 -0.58 8.83 3.99
CA LEU A 26 -1.30 7.72 3.36
C LEU A 26 -0.51 6.43 3.57
N PHE A 27 -1.21 5.35 3.87
CA PHE A 27 -0.61 4.04 4.10
C PHE A 27 -1.14 3.03 3.10
N ASP A 28 -0.25 2.34 2.41
CA ASP A 28 -0.58 1.00 1.93
C ASP A 28 -0.80 0.06 3.12
N ILE A 29 -1.52 -1.06 2.90
CA ILE A 29 -1.81 -2.03 3.97
C ILE A 29 -0.89 -3.24 3.87
N ASP A 30 -1.01 -3.99 2.78
CA ASP A 30 -0.25 -5.22 2.55
C ASP A 30 1.24 -4.94 2.45
N GLY A 31 2.04 -5.78 3.12
CA GLY A 31 3.49 -5.58 3.28
C GLY A 31 3.92 -4.32 4.05
N THR A 32 3.01 -3.37 4.32
CA THR A 32 3.34 -2.05 4.88
C THR A 32 2.91 -1.92 6.34
N LEU A 33 1.64 -2.20 6.65
CA LEU A 33 1.14 -2.23 8.03
C LEU A 33 1.32 -3.60 8.67
N CYS A 34 1.27 -4.65 7.86
CA CYS A 34 1.38 -6.04 8.29
C CYS A 34 2.20 -6.88 7.32
N ASP A 35 2.78 -7.95 7.87
CA ASP A 35 3.48 -8.98 7.10
C ASP A 35 2.45 -9.98 6.52
N SER A 36 1.71 -9.55 5.48
CA SER A 36 0.62 -10.32 4.86
C SER A 36 1.07 -11.18 3.67
N ASP A 37 2.18 -10.83 3.02
CA ASP A 37 2.69 -11.52 1.83
C ASP A 37 2.91 -13.03 2.02
N PRO A 38 3.48 -13.52 3.14
CA PRO A 38 3.63 -14.96 3.35
C PRO A 38 2.30 -15.72 3.37
N LEU A 39 1.24 -15.09 3.90
CA LEU A 39 -0.11 -15.68 3.95
C LEU A 39 -0.77 -15.67 2.57
N HIS A 40 -0.60 -14.59 1.81
CA HIS A 40 -1.05 -14.53 0.43
C HIS A 40 -0.34 -15.54 -0.46
N TYR A 41 0.98 -15.65 -0.34
CA TYR A 41 1.78 -16.64 -1.07
C TYR A 41 1.30 -18.05 -0.76
N TYR A 42 1.13 -18.39 0.51
CA TYR A 42 0.62 -19.70 0.92
C TYR A 42 -0.76 -19.99 0.32
N ALA A 43 -1.71 -19.06 0.44
CA ALA A 43 -3.06 -19.23 -0.08
C ALA A 43 -3.08 -19.45 -1.60
N PHE A 44 -2.34 -18.62 -2.36
CA PHE A 44 -2.21 -18.83 -3.81
C PHE A 44 -1.53 -20.15 -4.15
N ARG A 45 -0.43 -20.48 -3.47
CA ARG A 45 0.34 -21.71 -3.73
C ARG A 45 -0.51 -22.96 -3.55
N GLU A 46 -1.25 -23.06 -2.44
CA GLU A 46 -2.11 -24.21 -2.17
C GLU A 46 -3.29 -24.29 -3.15
N MET A 47 -4.00 -23.18 -3.37
CA MET A 47 -5.18 -23.21 -4.24
C MET A 47 -4.85 -23.41 -5.71
N LEU A 48 -3.73 -22.86 -6.20
CA LEU A 48 -3.26 -23.13 -7.56
C LEU A 48 -2.84 -24.60 -7.72
N LEU A 49 -2.22 -25.18 -6.70
CA LEU A 49 -1.87 -26.60 -6.69
C LEU A 49 -3.12 -27.50 -6.74
N GLU A 50 -4.16 -27.18 -5.97
CA GLU A 50 -5.42 -27.94 -5.92
C GLU A 50 -6.10 -28.04 -7.29
N ILE A 51 -6.03 -27.00 -8.11
CA ILE A 51 -6.62 -26.98 -9.45
C ILE A 51 -5.69 -27.51 -10.54
N GLY A 52 -4.51 -28.01 -10.18
CA GLY A 52 -3.51 -28.53 -11.11
C GLY A 52 -2.85 -27.45 -11.98
N PHE A 53 -2.81 -26.20 -11.53
CA PHE A 53 -2.09 -25.13 -12.22
C PHE A 53 -0.62 -25.52 -12.42
N ASN A 54 0.00 -25.04 -13.50
CA ASN A 54 1.40 -25.35 -13.84
C ASN A 54 1.71 -26.86 -13.85
N GLY A 55 0.76 -27.68 -14.32
CA GLY A 55 0.90 -29.14 -14.35
C GLY A 55 0.96 -29.79 -12.97
N GLY A 56 0.44 -29.14 -11.93
CA GLY A 56 0.48 -29.62 -10.55
C GLY A 56 1.80 -29.33 -9.83
N VAL A 57 2.64 -28.44 -10.36
CA VAL A 57 3.86 -27.97 -9.69
C VAL A 57 3.54 -26.68 -8.93
N PRO A 58 3.78 -26.60 -7.61
CA PRO A 58 3.54 -25.39 -6.83
C PRO A 58 4.29 -24.17 -7.39
N ILE A 59 3.66 -22.98 -7.32
CA ILE A 59 4.32 -21.73 -7.71
C ILE A 59 5.50 -21.39 -6.78
N SER A 60 6.53 -20.75 -7.33
CA SER A 60 7.65 -20.20 -6.57
C SER A 60 7.29 -18.86 -5.93
N GLU A 61 8.08 -18.43 -4.94
CA GLU A 61 7.99 -17.08 -4.37
C GLU A 61 8.29 -16.00 -5.43
N GLU A 62 9.25 -16.24 -6.33
CA GLU A 62 9.57 -15.35 -7.45
C GLU A 62 8.35 -15.11 -8.36
N PHE A 63 7.64 -16.18 -8.72
CA PHE A 63 6.42 -16.07 -9.50
C PHE A 63 5.35 -15.26 -8.76
N PHE A 64 5.20 -15.47 -7.45
CA PHE A 64 4.27 -14.71 -6.63
C PHE A 64 4.62 -13.22 -6.61
N ILE A 65 5.88 -12.87 -6.40
CA ILE A 65 6.34 -11.48 -6.39
C ILE A 65 6.04 -10.81 -7.74
N ASP A 66 6.37 -11.46 -8.85
CA ASP A 66 6.22 -10.87 -10.19
C ASP A 66 4.77 -10.81 -10.68
N THR A 67 3.94 -11.75 -10.23
CA THR A 67 2.59 -11.95 -10.80
C THR A 67 1.48 -11.47 -9.88
N VAL A 68 1.72 -11.45 -8.57
CA VAL A 68 0.66 -11.33 -7.57
C VAL A 68 0.90 -10.20 -6.59
N ALA A 69 2.08 -10.09 -6.00
CA ALA A 69 2.34 -9.17 -4.89
C ALA A 69 2.00 -7.71 -5.26
N GLY A 70 1.19 -7.06 -4.42
CA GLY A 70 0.74 -5.67 -4.61
C GLY A 70 -0.25 -5.41 -5.76
N LYS A 71 -0.58 -6.42 -6.58
CA LYS A 71 -1.48 -6.25 -7.73
C LYS A 71 -2.94 -6.33 -7.35
N HIS A 72 -3.80 -5.77 -8.18
CA HIS A 72 -5.24 -5.90 -8.03
C HIS A 72 -5.71 -7.29 -8.49
N ASN A 73 -6.78 -7.80 -7.87
CA ASN A 73 -7.30 -9.14 -8.10
C ASN A 73 -7.74 -9.38 -9.54
N ASP A 74 -8.25 -8.37 -10.23
CA ASP A 74 -8.65 -8.46 -11.63
C ASP A 74 -7.44 -8.70 -12.55
N ASP A 75 -6.33 -7.99 -12.30
CA ASP A 75 -5.08 -8.19 -13.04
C ASP A 75 -4.50 -9.58 -12.79
N ILE A 76 -4.56 -10.04 -11.53
CA ILE A 76 -4.12 -11.38 -11.15
C ILE A 76 -4.97 -12.44 -11.85
N ALA A 77 -6.30 -12.27 -11.85
CA ALA A 77 -7.23 -13.17 -12.51
C ALA A 77 -6.93 -13.28 -14.01
N LEU A 78 -6.67 -12.15 -14.69
CA LEU A 78 -6.32 -12.12 -16.10
C LEU A 78 -5.01 -12.85 -16.41
N VAL A 79 -3.99 -12.71 -15.55
CA VAL A 79 -2.70 -13.37 -15.77
C VAL A 79 -2.76 -14.87 -15.47
N LEU A 80 -3.46 -15.27 -14.41
CA LEU A 80 -3.55 -16.69 -14.00
C LEU A 80 -4.51 -17.50 -14.88
N PHE A 81 -5.56 -16.88 -15.40
CA PHE A 81 -6.61 -17.54 -16.19
C PHE A 81 -6.83 -16.82 -17.52
N PRO A 82 -5.82 -16.79 -18.41
CA PRO A 82 -5.93 -16.08 -19.68
C PRO A 82 -7.04 -16.71 -20.54
N GLY A 83 -8.04 -15.90 -20.88
CA GLY A 83 -9.19 -16.32 -21.68
C GLY A 83 -10.38 -16.87 -20.89
N ASP A 84 -10.30 -16.91 -19.56
CA ASP A 84 -11.42 -17.33 -18.68
C ASP A 84 -11.48 -16.43 -17.43
N LEU A 85 -11.83 -15.16 -17.66
CA LEU A 85 -11.87 -14.14 -16.61
C LEU A 85 -12.86 -14.47 -15.50
N GLU A 86 -14.03 -15.03 -15.83
CA GLU A 86 -15.03 -15.42 -14.84
C GLU A 86 -14.47 -16.43 -13.84
N ARG A 87 -13.79 -17.47 -14.34
CA ARG A 87 -13.10 -18.44 -13.49
C ARG A 87 -11.99 -17.79 -12.67
N GLY A 88 -11.22 -16.89 -13.27
CA GLY A 88 -10.15 -16.18 -12.59
C GLY A 88 -10.66 -15.32 -11.43
N LEU A 89 -11.72 -14.54 -11.65
CA LEU A 89 -12.36 -13.71 -10.63
C LEU A 89 -12.93 -14.54 -9.49
N LYS A 90 -13.57 -15.67 -9.81
CA LYS A 90 -14.03 -16.61 -8.78
C LYS A 90 -12.86 -17.17 -7.96
N PHE A 91 -11.77 -17.57 -8.63
CA PHE A 91 -10.60 -18.13 -7.97
C PHE A 91 -9.98 -17.13 -6.99
N VAL A 92 -9.78 -15.88 -7.38
CA VAL A 92 -9.20 -14.86 -6.50
C VAL A 92 -10.11 -14.54 -5.32
N ASP A 93 -11.44 -14.52 -5.48
CA ASP A 93 -12.38 -14.34 -4.37
C ASP A 93 -12.34 -15.50 -3.36
N ASP A 94 -12.36 -16.74 -3.86
CA ASP A 94 -12.20 -17.95 -3.02
C ASP A 94 -10.84 -17.91 -2.27
N LYS A 95 -9.79 -17.43 -2.93
CA LYS A 95 -8.47 -17.22 -2.32
C LYS A 95 -8.54 -16.17 -1.23
N GLU A 96 -9.22 -15.05 -1.44
CA GLU A 96 -9.34 -14.05 -0.38
C GLU A 96 -10.09 -14.60 0.83
N ALA A 97 -11.09 -15.46 0.63
CA ALA A 97 -11.73 -16.17 1.73
C ALA A 97 -10.75 -17.05 2.51
N MET A 98 -9.83 -17.75 1.82
CA MET A 98 -8.75 -18.49 2.47
C MET A 98 -7.78 -17.57 3.22
N PHE A 99 -7.33 -16.49 2.58
CA PHE A 99 -6.46 -15.50 3.21
C PHE A 99 -7.07 -14.95 4.50
N ARG A 100 -8.35 -14.56 4.49
CA ARG A 100 -9.03 -14.04 5.70
C ARG A 100 -9.00 -15.03 6.86
N ARG A 101 -9.15 -16.34 6.59
CA ARG A 101 -9.02 -17.39 7.62
C ARG A 101 -7.60 -17.46 8.18
N LEU A 102 -6.59 -17.44 7.32
CA LEU A 102 -5.18 -17.47 7.72
C LEU A 102 -4.80 -16.20 8.52
N ALA A 103 -5.21 -15.04 8.03
CA ALA A 103 -4.91 -13.74 8.62
C ALA A 103 -5.49 -13.63 10.04
N ALA A 104 -6.72 -14.11 10.26
CA ALA A 104 -7.35 -14.11 11.59
C ALA A 104 -6.53 -14.86 12.66
N GLU A 105 -5.69 -15.81 12.26
CA GLU A 105 -4.88 -16.62 13.18
C GLU A 105 -3.40 -16.22 13.22
N GLN A 106 -2.86 -15.74 12.10
CA GLN A 106 -1.41 -15.68 11.89
C GLN A 106 -0.87 -14.29 11.50
N LEU A 107 -1.74 -13.32 11.18
CA LEU A 107 -1.30 -12.00 10.72
C LEU A 107 -0.51 -11.28 11.82
N LYS A 108 0.60 -10.67 11.42
CA LYS A 108 1.48 -9.93 12.34
C LYS A 108 1.61 -8.47 11.88
N PRO A 109 1.63 -7.51 12.83
CA PRO A 109 2.00 -6.13 12.50
C PRO A 109 3.45 -6.08 11.99
N LEU A 110 3.72 -5.14 11.09
CA LEU A 110 5.09 -4.87 10.66
C LEU A 110 5.88 -4.27 11.83
N ASN A 111 7.17 -4.63 11.93
CA ASN A 111 8.04 -4.14 13.00
C ASN A 111 8.10 -2.60 13.01
N GLY A 112 7.76 -2.00 14.14
CA GLY A 112 7.79 -0.54 14.32
C GLY A 112 6.48 0.18 14.04
N LEU A 113 5.42 -0.51 13.61
CA LEU A 113 4.08 0.06 13.40
C LEU A 113 3.60 0.90 14.59
N ASP A 114 3.70 0.37 15.81
CA ASP A 114 3.28 1.09 17.02
C ASP A 114 4.06 2.40 17.26
N LYS A 115 5.33 2.45 16.88
CA LYS A 115 6.15 3.66 17.02
C LYS A 115 5.69 4.73 16.03
N VAL A 116 5.46 4.33 14.78
CA VAL A 116 4.94 5.22 13.73
C VAL A 116 3.53 5.71 14.10
N ARG A 117 2.65 4.80 14.53
CA ARG A 117 1.29 5.13 14.99
C ARG A 117 1.29 6.22 16.05
N LYS A 118 2.05 6.02 17.14
CA LYS A 118 2.17 6.99 18.23
C LYS A 118 2.76 8.32 17.77
N TRP A 119 3.76 8.28 16.89
CA TRP A 119 4.36 9.49 16.34
C TRP A 119 3.33 10.31 15.55
N ILE A 120 2.54 9.66 14.69
CA ILE A 120 1.47 10.30 13.90
C ILE A 120 0.39 10.90 14.79
N GLU A 121 -0.07 10.16 15.81
CA GLU A 121 -1.06 10.63 16.78
C GLU A 121 -0.56 11.87 17.53
N ASN A 122 0.69 11.83 18.03
CA ASN A 122 1.28 12.93 18.78
C ASN A 122 1.46 14.22 17.95
N HIS A 123 1.57 14.10 16.63
CA HIS A 123 1.68 15.24 15.72
C HIS A 123 0.34 15.66 15.11
N GLY A 124 -0.76 14.98 15.45
CA GLY A 124 -2.09 15.31 14.95
C GLY A 124 -2.23 15.20 13.43
N LEU A 125 -1.44 14.32 12.79
CA LEU A 125 -1.48 14.14 11.34
C LEU A 125 -2.74 13.38 10.94
N LYS A 126 -3.36 13.82 9.84
CA LYS A 126 -4.44 13.10 9.19
C LYS A 126 -3.91 11.82 8.56
N ARG A 127 -4.73 10.76 8.48
CA ARG A 127 -4.28 9.51 7.85
C ARG A 127 -5.37 8.73 7.16
N ALA A 128 -5.01 8.14 6.02
CA ALA A 128 -5.87 7.20 5.33
C ALA A 128 -5.09 5.93 4.96
N ALA A 129 -5.78 4.79 4.97
CA ALA A 129 -5.30 3.58 4.35
C ALA A 129 -5.72 3.57 2.88
N VAL A 130 -4.85 3.12 1.98
CA VAL A 130 -5.07 3.06 0.54
C VAL A 130 -4.53 1.72 0.06
N THR A 131 -5.36 0.79 -0.42
CA THR A 131 -4.93 -0.59 -0.75
C THR A 131 -5.58 -1.11 -2.02
N ASN A 132 -4.94 -2.08 -2.70
CA ASN A 132 -5.57 -2.89 -3.75
C ASN A 132 -6.35 -4.10 -3.20
N ALA A 133 -6.19 -4.42 -1.91
CA ALA A 133 -6.93 -5.49 -1.26
C ALA A 133 -8.44 -5.18 -1.25
N PRO A 134 -9.30 -6.19 -1.39
CA PRO A 134 -10.74 -5.99 -1.25
C PRO A 134 -11.10 -5.47 0.14
N ARG A 135 -12.20 -4.72 0.21
CA ARG A 135 -12.68 -4.07 1.45
C ARG A 135 -12.69 -4.99 2.67
N ALA A 136 -13.23 -6.20 2.52
CA ALA A 136 -13.31 -7.17 3.61
C ALA A 136 -11.94 -7.58 4.16
N ASN A 137 -10.91 -7.63 3.32
CA ASN A 137 -9.55 -7.92 3.76
C ASN A 137 -8.93 -6.70 4.43
N ALA A 138 -9.09 -5.51 3.84
CA ALA A 138 -8.59 -4.26 4.40
C ALA A 138 -9.12 -4.02 5.82
N GLU A 139 -10.43 -4.13 6.00
CA GLU A 139 -11.10 -3.95 7.29
C GLU A 139 -10.69 -5.02 8.30
N LEU A 140 -10.55 -6.28 7.89
CA LEU A 140 -10.06 -7.37 8.75
C LEU A 140 -8.63 -7.08 9.25
N MET A 141 -7.71 -6.75 8.35
CA MET A 141 -6.32 -6.47 8.71
C MET A 141 -6.23 -5.27 9.64
N ILE A 142 -6.90 -4.16 9.31
CA ILE A 142 -6.97 -2.97 10.16
C ILE A 142 -7.50 -3.32 11.55
N SER A 143 -8.55 -4.14 11.64
CA SER A 143 -9.13 -4.58 12.91
C SER A 143 -8.17 -5.44 13.73
N ILE A 144 -7.49 -6.41 13.12
CA ILE A 144 -6.52 -7.30 13.80
C ILE A 144 -5.36 -6.47 14.37
N LEU A 145 -4.92 -5.45 13.64
CA LEU A 145 -3.85 -4.55 14.04
C LEU A 145 -4.27 -3.53 15.11
N GLY A 146 -5.56 -3.48 15.48
CA GLY A 146 -6.09 -2.50 16.44
C GLY A 146 -6.06 -1.06 15.90
N LEU A 147 -6.24 -0.91 14.58
CA LEU A 147 -6.18 0.37 13.86
C LEU A 147 -7.57 0.87 13.40
N SER A 148 -8.67 0.25 13.85
CA SER A 148 -10.04 0.59 13.39
C SER A 148 -10.37 2.07 13.57
N ASP A 149 -9.97 2.67 14.69
CA ASP A 149 -10.19 4.09 14.99
C ASP A 149 -8.97 4.96 14.63
N PHE A 150 -7.93 4.36 14.06
CA PHE A 150 -6.73 5.08 13.68
C PHE A 150 -6.99 5.89 12.40
N PHE A 151 -7.51 5.29 11.33
CA PHE A 151 -7.64 5.96 10.04
C PHE A 151 -8.88 6.86 9.93
N ASP A 152 -8.72 8.04 9.32
CA ASP A 152 -9.83 8.94 8.96
C ASP A 152 -10.60 8.42 7.74
N ALA A 153 -9.92 7.65 6.87
CA ALA A 153 -10.51 7.04 5.68
C ALA A 153 -9.79 5.74 5.27
N VAL A 154 -10.54 4.84 4.62
CA VAL A 154 -10.00 3.63 3.98
C VAL A 154 -10.42 3.63 2.52
N ILE A 155 -9.43 3.77 1.64
CA ILE A 155 -9.61 3.82 0.19
C ILE A 155 -9.27 2.45 -0.41
N ILE A 156 -10.23 1.89 -1.13
CA ILE A 156 -10.12 0.60 -1.80
C ILE A 156 -9.88 0.85 -3.29
N GLY A 157 -8.79 0.30 -3.83
CA GLY A 157 -8.39 0.46 -5.22
C GLY A 157 -9.44 -0.07 -6.19
N GLY A 158 -10.06 -1.20 -5.88
CA GLY A 158 -11.17 -1.77 -6.67
C GLY A 158 -12.48 -0.95 -6.64
N GLU A 159 -12.57 0.09 -5.80
CA GLU A 159 -13.68 1.05 -5.78
C GLU A 159 -13.29 2.39 -6.44
N CYS A 160 -12.10 2.46 -7.02
CA CYS A 160 -11.62 3.56 -7.83
C CYS A 160 -11.88 3.33 -9.30
N GLU A 161 -11.79 4.39 -10.11
CA GLU A 161 -11.86 4.26 -11.56
C GLU A 161 -10.71 3.38 -12.06
N HIS A 162 -9.52 3.59 -11.49
CA HIS A 162 -8.36 2.75 -11.71
C HIS A 162 -7.72 2.37 -10.36
N ALA A 163 -7.39 1.09 -10.20
CA ALA A 163 -6.65 0.58 -9.05
C ALA A 163 -5.15 0.95 -9.12
N LYS A 164 -4.38 0.72 -8.04
CA LYS A 164 -2.92 0.90 -8.11
C LYS A 164 -2.37 -0.06 -9.19
N PRO A 165 -1.41 0.37 -10.02
CA PRO A 165 -0.48 1.48 -9.78
C PRO A 165 -0.94 2.86 -10.26
N HIS A 166 -2.18 3.00 -10.75
CA HIS A 166 -2.70 4.32 -11.09
C HIS A 166 -2.77 5.21 -9.83
N PRO A 167 -2.52 6.53 -9.93
CA PRO A 167 -2.53 7.41 -8.76
C PRO A 167 -3.92 7.65 -8.14
N ASP A 168 -5.01 7.26 -8.82
CA ASP A 168 -6.39 7.56 -8.38
C ASP A 168 -6.68 7.19 -6.91
N PRO A 169 -6.30 6.02 -6.38
CA PRO A 169 -6.57 5.69 -4.98
C PRO A 169 -5.87 6.65 -4.01
N TYR A 170 -4.65 7.08 -4.33
CA TYR A 170 -3.93 8.05 -3.51
C TYR A 170 -4.52 9.46 -3.64
N LEU A 171 -4.95 9.86 -4.85
CA LEU A 171 -5.65 11.13 -5.07
C LEU A 171 -6.97 11.19 -4.31
N LYS A 172 -7.74 10.11 -4.30
CA LYS A 172 -8.95 9.97 -3.46
C LYS A 172 -8.62 10.03 -1.97
N GLY A 173 -7.50 9.45 -1.56
CA GLY A 173 -6.99 9.57 -0.18
C GLY A 173 -6.72 11.03 0.20
N LEU A 174 -6.04 11.79 -0.65
CA LEU A 174 -5.81 13.22 -0.43
C LEU A 174 -7.11 14.02 -0.35
N GLU A 175 -8.07 13.73 -1.24
CA GLU A 175 -9.39 14.36 -1.24
C GLU A 175 -10.15 14.07 0.06
N ALA A 176 -10.21 12.80 0.49
CA ALA A 176 -10.86 12.38 1.72
C ALA A 176 -10.27 13.08 2.95
N LEU A 177 -8.94 13.22 3.00
CA LEU A 177 -8.25 13.92 4.09
C LEU A 177 -8.31 15.45 3.95
N LYS A 178 -8.74 15.99 2.81
CA LYS A 178 -8.63 17.42 2.47
C LYS A 178 -7.19 17.90 2.70
N ALA A 179 -6.23 17.18 2.14
CA ALA A 179 -4.80 17.43 2.28
C ALA A 179 -4.17 17.69 0.90
N SER A 180 -3.10 18.49 0.88
CA SER A 180 -2.30 18.69 -0.33
C SER A 180 -1.24 17.60 -0.47
N LYS A 181 -0.94 17.22 -1.72
CA LYS A 181 0.18 16.32 -2.04
C LYS A 181 1.52 16.85 -1.52
N ASP A 182 1.72 18.16 -1.46
CA ASP A 182 2.98 18.80 -1.03
C ASP A 182 3.20 18.67 0.49
N HIS A 183 2.14 18.31 1.22
CA HIS A 183 2.10 18.17 2.68
C HIS A 183 1.71 16.75 3.11
N THR A 184 1.82 15.78 2.21
CA THR A 184 1.43 14.39 2.45
C THR A 184 2.58 13.44 2.14
N PHE A 185 2.80 12.47 3.03
CA PHE A 185 3.74 11.38 2.80
C PHE A 185 3.00 10.07 2.56
N VAL A 186 3.51 9.22 1.68
CA VAL A 186 2.96 7.88 1.42
C VAL A 186 3.93 6.84 1.99
N PHE A 187 3.43 5.94 2.84
CA PHE A 187 4.12 4.72 3.22
C PHE A 187 3.61 3.58 2.35
N GLU A 188 4.49 3.01 1.54
CA GLU A 188 4.24 1.83 0.74
C GLU A 188 5.52 1.00 0.62
N VAL A 189 5.39 -0.32 0.43
CA VAL A 189 6.52 -1.17 0.07
C VAL A 189 6.61 -1.23 -1.45
N CYS A 190 7.64 -0.57 -2.02
CA CYS A 190 7.84 -0.50 -3.45
C CYS A 190 8.14 -1.88 -4.07
N ILE A 191 7.28 -2.29 -5.01
CA ILE A 191 7.75 -2.73 -6.34
C ILE A 191 7.51 -1.63 -7.40
N PHE A 192 6.88 -0.51 -7.04
CA PHE A 192 6.61 0.59 -7.99
C PHE A 192 7.56 1.79 -7.83
N VAL A 193 8.15 2.21 -8.94
CA VAL A 193 8.89 3.48 -9.10
C VAL A 193 7.84 4.57 -9.35
N MET A 194 7.76 5.59 -8.50
CA MET A 194 6.92 6.75 -8.79
C MET A 194 7.40 7.42 -10.10
N PRO A 195 6.52 7.71 -11.07
CA PRO A 195 6.91 8.48 -12.23
C PRO A 195 7.29 9.89 -11.78
N SER A 196 8.49 10.30 -12.17
CA SER A 196 9.07 11.64 -12.04
C SER A 196 8.23 12.72 -12.72
#